data_AF-A0AAJ7FST5-F1
#
_entry.id   AF-A0AAJ7FST5-F1
#
_cell.length_a   1.000
_cell.length_b   1.000
_cell.length_c   1.000
_cell.angle_alpha   90.00
_cell.angle_beta   90.00
_cell.angle_gamma   90.00
#
_symmetry.space_group_name_H-M   'P 1'
#
loop_
_entity.id
_entity.type
_entity.pdbx_description
1 polymer ?
#
loop_
_entity_poly.entity_id
_entity_poly.type
_entity_poly.pdbx_seq_one_letter_code
_entity_poly.pdbx_strand_id
1 'polypeptide(L)'
;MKAGQIVEELKFFNTKNEVVLPSTDISDWFNTNVKEKLLAKVEDFQERESGWSLVEIINLAVNINRYIPIHGGLSTFIELPKEVQSKKAVVNIRNNDPYCFLWSVTAALHPAKLHVDRISSYPHFSSVLRYEGLNFPIGLKDISKFEKMNDLVINVYGIKYDSGHEIVPIYLSQQKSNKEAIHLLMLETKIYSNGDDMDMEDGSVYHFAWIRNLSRLL
;
A
#
# COMPACT_ATOMS: atom_id res chain seq x y z
N MET A 1 36.23 28.55 43.70
CA MET A 1 35.00 27.97 43.12
C MET A 1 35.35 27.55 41.70
N LYS A 2 35.36 26.25 41.38
CA LYS A 2 35.64 25.80 40.01
C LYS A 2 34.40 26.09 39.17
N ALA A 3 34.56 26.90 38.13
CA ALA A 3 33.51 27.17 37.16
C ALA A 3 32.97 25.84 36.62
N GLY A 4 31.64 25.68 36.64
CA GLY A 4 30.97 24.46 36.19
C GLY A 4 31.33 24.19 34.74
N GLN A 5 31.95 23.03 34.49
CA GLN A 5 32.24 22.57 33.14
C GLN A 5 30.89 22.32 32.44
N ILE A 6 30.63 23.07 31.37
CA ILE A 6 29.51 22.79 30.47
C ILE A 6 29.88 21.49 29.74
N VAL A 7 29.07 20.45 29.92
CA VAL A 7 29.22 19.17 29.22
C VAL A 7 28.24 19.20 28.06
N GLU A 8 28.75 19.02 26.85
CA GLU A 8 27.95 18.90 25.63
C GLU A 8 27.93 17.44 25.19
N GLU A 9 26.74 16.91 24.88
CA GLU A 9 26.55 15.53 24.43
C GLU A 9 25.69 15.49 23.16
N LEU A 10 26.10 14.67 22.20
CA LEU A 10 25.33 14.43 20.98
C LEU A 10 24.23 13.39 21.23
N LYS A 11 22.98 13.76 20.92
CA LYS A 11 21.82 12.86 20.98
C LYS A 11 21.10 12.79 19.65
N PHE A 12 20.47 11.64 19.40
CA PHE A 12 19.73 11.34 18.19
C PHE A 12 18.26 11.04 18.53
N PHE A 13 17.35 11.73 17.84
CA PHE A 13 15.92 11.53 17.99
C PHE A 13 15.33 11.11 16.64
N ASN A 14 14.67 9.96 16.63
CA ASN A 14 14.02 9.43 15.42
C ASN A 14 12.51 9.42 15.60
N THR A 15 11.77 9.82 14.57
CA THR A 15 10.32 9.63 14.47
C THR A 15 10.01 8.32 13.73
N LYS A 16 8.79 7.82 13.88
CA LYS A 16 8.34 6.66 13.08
C LYS A 16 8.05 7.11 11.64
N ASN A 17 8.08 6.17 10.72
CA ASN A 17 7.57 6.41 9.37
C ASN A 17 6.07 6.65 9.43
N GLU A 18 5.61 7.70 8.76
CA GLU A 18 4.22 8.12 8.73
C GLU A 18 3.81 8.29 7.26
N VAL A 19 2.60 7.84 6.91
CA VAL A 19 2.12 7.88 5.53
C VAL A 19 1.62 9.29 5.22
N VAL A 20 2.08 9.85 4.10
CA VAL A 20 1.58 11.11 3.52
C VAL A 20 0.82 10.78 2.24
N LEU A 21 -0.46 11.16 2.20
CA LEU A 21 -1.32 10.99 1.03
C LEU A 21 -1.52 12.35 0.33
N PRO A 22 -1.96 12.39 -0.94
CA PRO A 22 -2.20 13.66 -1.64
C PRO A 22 -3.24 14.57 -0.96
N SER A 23 -4.13 14.00 -0.15
CA SER A 23 -5.14 14.74 0.62
C SER A 23 -4.67 15.17 2.01
N THR A 24 -3.44 14.83 2.39
CA THR A 24 -2.89 15.18 3.70
C THR A 24 -2.50 16.66 3.70
N ASP A 25 -3.04 17.45 4.62
CA ASP A 25 -2.49 18.79 4.90
C ASP A 25 -1.08 18.62 5.46
N ILE A 26 -0.08 18.99 4.67
CA ILE A 26 1.32 18.81 4.99
C ILE A 26 1.72 19.65 6.22
N SER A 27 1.12 20.83 6.41
CA SER A 27 1.44 21.72 7.52
C SER A 27 0.97 21.13 8.84
N ASP A 28 -0.28 20.69 8.90
CA ASP A 28 -0.85 20.06 10.09
C ASP A 28 -0.19 18.72 10.40
N TRP A 29 0.06 17.92 9.36
CA TRP A 29 0.77 16.66 9.51
C TRP A 29 2.19 16.85 10.03
N PHE A 30 2.94 17.84 9.52
CA PHE A 30 4.30 18.12 9.98
C PHE A 30 4.31 18.60 11.43
N ASN A 31 3.39 19.49 11.79
CA ASN A 31 3.26 19.96 13.17
C ASN A 31 2.98 18.80 14.12
N THR A 32 1.98 17.96 13.80
CA THR A 32 1.55 16.87 14.68
C THR A 32 2.56 15.71 14.74
N ASN A 33 3.09 15.29 13.59
CA ASN A 33 3.86 14.04 13.49
C ASN A 33 5.36 14.22 13.58
N VAL A 34 5.88 15.42 13.29
CA VAL A 34 7.31 15.71 13.32
C VAL A 34 7.62 16.66 14.47
N LYS A 35 7.05 17.86 14.46
CA LYS A 35 7.41 18.93 15.40
C LYS A 35 7.04 18.56 16.84
N GLU A 36 5.77 18.26 17.10
CA GLU A 36 5.28 17.95 18.45
C GLU A 36 5.96 16.69 19.02
N LYS A 37 6.11 15.62 18.22
CA LYS A 37 6.77 14.39 18.66
C LYS A 37 8.25 14.58 18.96
N LEU A 38 8.96 15.43 18.21
CA LEU A 38 10.37 15.73 18.48
C LEU A 38 10.51 16.63 19.72
N LEU A 39 9.68 17.66 19.84
CA LEU A 39 9.68 18.55 21.00
C LEU A 39 9.36 17.78 22.29
N ALA A 40 8.34 16.93 22.29
CA ALA A 40 8.01 16.09 23.44
C ALA A 40 9.17 15.19 23.87
N LYS A 41 9.92 14.62 22.91
CA LYS A 41 11.12 13.82 23.22
C LYS A 41 12.26 14.64 23.80
N VAL A 42 12.39 15.91 23.40
CA VAL A 42 13.36 16.84 23.96
C VAL A 42 12.94 17.23 25.37
N GLU A 43 11.68 17.59 25.58
CA GLU A 43 11.12 17.96 26.89
C GLU A 43 11.21 16.80 27.88
N ASP A 44 10.79 15.58 27.49
CA ASP A 44 10.91 14.36 28.32
C ASP A 44 12.35 14.08 28.75
N PHE A 45 13.33 14.49 27.94
CA PHE A 45 14.74 14.35 28.28
C PHE A 45 15.21 15.42 29.28
N GLN A 46 14.69 16.64 29.16
CA GLN A 46 15.00 17.77 30.05
C GLN A 46 14.32 17.62 31.43
N GLU A 47 13.05 17.20 31.46
CA GLU A 47 12.22 17.14 32.67
C GLU A 47 12.62 16.03 33.66
N ARG A 48 13.40 15.03 33.24
CA ARG A 48 13.91 13.97 34.14
C ARG A 48 15.03 14.43 35.07
N GLU A 49 14.98 15.69 35.52
CA GLU A 49 15.93 16.36 36.41
C GLU A 49 17.38 16.30 35.93
N SER A 50 17.57 16.11 34.63
CA SER A 50 18.85 15.76 34.04
C SER A 50 19.77 17.00 33.91
N GLY A 51 19.20 18.20 34.03
CA GLY A 51 19.91 19.47 33.91
C GLY A 51 20.34 19.82 32.48
N TRP A 52 19.90 19.04 31.48
CA TRP A 52 20.23 19.27 30.09
C TRP A 52 19.28 20.30 29.47
N SER A 53 19.83 21.15 28.61
CA SER A 53 19.07 22.07 27.75
C SER A 53 19.50 21.86 26.31
N LEU A 54 18.55 21.88 25.37
CA LEU A 54 18.87 21.82 23.95
C LEU A 54 19.62 23.10 23.55
N VAL A 55 20.85 22.95 23.06
CA VAL A 55 21.67 24.07 22.60
C VAL A 55 21.47 24.31 21.11
N GLU A 56 21.67 23.28 20.29
CA GLU A 56 21.55 23.39 18.83
C GLU A 56 21.14 22.06 18.17
N ILE A 57 20.66 22.17 16.93
CA ILE A 57 20.34 21.03 16.06
C ILE A 57 21.40 20.97 14.96
N ILE A 58 22.26 19.96 15.00
CA ILE A 58 23.40 19.84 14.08
C ILE A 58 22.97 19.26 12.72
N ASN A 59 22.03 18.32 12.71
CA ASN A 59 21.56 17.67 11.49
C ASN A 59 20.07 17.30 11.60
N LEU A 60 19.33 17.53 10.51
CA LEU A 60 17.96 17.07 10.33
C LEU A 60 17.87 16.30 9.01
N ALA A 61 17.65 14.99 9.11
CA ALA A 61 17.45 14.13 7.94
C ALA A 61 15.96 13.81 7.79
N VAL A 62 15.38 14.15 6.64
CA VAL A 62 14.01 13.75 6.27
C VAL A 62 14.10 12.59 5.29
N ASN A 63 13.60 11.42 5.69
CA ASN A 63 13.53 10.26 4.82
C ASN A 63 12.12 10.19 4.19
N ILE A 64 12.04 10.39 2.87
CA ILE A 64 10.79 10.36 2.12
C ILE A 64 10.81 9.14 1.21
N ASN A 65 9.89 8.20 1.48
CA ASN A 65 9.63 7.09 0.58
C ASN A 65 8.51 7.49 -0.39
N ARG A 66 8.73 7.35 -1.70
CA ARG A 66 7.74 7.67 -2.72
C ARG A 66 6.56 6.69 -2.63
N TYR A 67 5.39 7.22 -2.26
CA TYR A 67 4.11 6.54 -2.39
C TYR A 67 3.45 7.01 -3.69
N ILE A 68 3.24 6.11 -4.66
CA ILE A 68 2.55 6.42 -5.92
C ILE A 68 1.05 6.17 -5.69
N PRO A 69 0.21 7.22 -5.60
CA PRO A 69 -1.22 7.06 -5.42
C PRO A 69 -1.83 6.57 -6.74
N ILE A 70 -2.21 5.30 -6.74
CA ILE A 70 -2.85 4.57 -7.84
C ILE A 70 -4.08 5.32 -8.35
N HIS A 71 -3.96 5.97 -9.51
CA HIS A 71 -5.08 6.56 -10.24
C HIS A 71 -5.01 6.13 -11.70
N GLY A 72 -6.15 5.68 -12.25
CA GLY A 72 -6.53 5.96 -13.64
C GLY A 72 -6.12 5.01 -14.77
N GLY A 73 -5.65 3.79 -14.50
CA GLY A 73 -5.39 2.81 -15.57
C GLY A 73 -6.63 2.02 -16.06
N LEU A 74 -6.48 1.21 -17.10
CA LEU A 74 -7.42 0.15 -17.48
C LEU A 74 -7.07 -1.14 -16.71
N SER A 75 -7.92 -1.59 -15.78
CA SER A 75 -7.64 -2.78 -14.97
C SER A 75 -7.99 -4.10 -15.68
N THR A 76 -7.47 -4.25 -16.89
CA THR A 76 -7.63 -5.44 -17.74
C THR A 76 -6.53 -6.45 -17.48
N PHE A 77 -6.73 -7.69 -17.92
CA PHE A 77 -5.77 -8.77 -17.74
C PHE A 77 -4.32 -8.37 -18.09
N ILE A 78 -3.43 -8.51 -17.11
CA ILE A 78 -1.97 -8.39 -17.28
C ILE A 78 -1.35 -9.76 -17.00
N GLU A 79 -0.40 -10.17 -17.84
CA GLU A 79 0.38 -11.37 -17.58
C GLU A 79 1.26 -11.21 -16.32
N LEU A 80 1.20 -12.20 -15.44
CA LEU A 80 2.05 -12.23 -14.24
C LEU A 80 3.53 -12.37 -14.63
N PRO A 81 4.48 -11.84 -13.86
CA PRO A 81 5.89 -12.17 -14.03
C PRO A 81 6.14 -13.69 -13.90
N LYS A 82 7.13 -14.21 -14.63
CA LYS A 82 7.40 -15.66 -14.73
C LYS A 82 7.67 -16.30 -13.36
N GLU A 83 8.31 -15.56 -12.47
CA GLU A 83 8.63 -15.97 -11.10
C GLU A 83 7.35 -16.25 -10.32
N VAL A 84 6.36 -15.36 -10.43
CA VAL A 84 5.06 -15.51 -9.76
C VAL A 84 4.25 -16.64 -10.41
N GLN A 85 4.26 -16.74 -11.74
CA GLN A 85 3.59 -17.83 -12.46
C GLN A 85 4.13 -19.20 -12.03
N SER A 86 5.46 -19.33 -11.90
CA SER A 86 6.13 -20.59 -11.58
C SER A 86 5.73 -21.13 -10.20
N LYS A 87 5.47 -20.25 -9.24
CA LYS A 87 5.03 -20.60 -7.87
C LYS A 87 3.60 -21.17 -7.85
N LYS A 88 2.78 -20.97 -8.90
CA LYS A 88 1.36 -21.41 -8.95
C LYS A 88 0.56 -21.01 -7.70
N ALA A 89 0.92 -19.89 -7.10
CA ALA A 89 0.35 -19.39 -5.85
C ALA A 89 -0.72 -18.31 -6.09
N VAL A 90 -0.81 -17.81 -7.32
CA VAL A 90 -1.69 -16.72 -7.74
C VAL A 90 -2.66 -17.23 -8.81
N VAL A 91 -3.92 -16.85 -8.69
CA VAL A 91 -4.98 -17.05 -9.68
C VAL A 91 -5.19 -15.73 -10.38
N ASN A 92 -4.79 -15.67 -11.65
CA ASN A 92 -4.94 -14.49 -12.50
C ASN A 92 -6.13 -14.70 -13.44
N ILE A 93 -7.22 -13.99 -13.18
CA ILE A 93 -8.47 -14.11 -13.93
C ILE A 93 -8.37 -13.24 -15.18
N ARG A 94 -8.68 -13.84 -16.33
CA ARG A 94 -8.67 -13.17 -17.63
C ARG A 94 -9.97 -12.37 -17.80
N ASN A 95 -9.90 -11.07 -17.56
CA ASN A 95 -10.99 -10.12 -17.76
C ASN A 95 -10.60 -9.03 -18.78
N ASN A 96 -11.59 -8.53 -19.51
CA ASN A 96 -11.45 -7.44 -20.51
C ASN A 96 -12.20 -6.17 -20.05
N ASP A 97 -12.39 -6.02 -18.74
CA ASP A 97 -13.15 -4.95 -18.09
C ASP A 97 -12.30 -4.29 -16.99
N PRO A 98 -12.71 -3.16 -16.39
CA PRO A 98 -11.94 -2.52 -15.31
C PRO A 98 -12.15 -3.17 -13.93
N TYR A 99 -12.72 -4.37 -13.85
CA TYR A 99 -13.22 -4.98 -12.60
C TYR A 99 -12.36 -6.14 -12.09
N CYS A 100 -11.07 -6.25 -12.46
CA CYS A 100 -10.22 -7.35 -12.02
C CYS A 100 -10.13 -7.49 -10.48
N PHE A 101 -10.27 -6.37 -9.74
CA PHE A 101 -10.36 -6.38 -8.28
C PHE A 101 -11.58 -7.18 -7.81
N LEU A 102 -12.76 -6.88 -8.36
CA LEU A 102 -14.01 -7.57 -8.01
C LEU A 102 -13.95 -9.04 -8.43
N TRP A 103 -13.39 -9.34 -9.60
CA TRP A 103 -13.16 -10.72 -10.05
C TRP A 103 -12.25 -11.47 -9.09
N SER A 104 -11.14 -10.86 -8.66
CA SER A 104 -10.18 -11.48 -7.74
C SER A 104 -10.79 -11.74 -6.36
N VAL A 105 -11.54 -10.79 -5.81
CA VAL A 105 -12.27 -10.99 -4.54
C VAL A 105 -13.33 -12.09 -4.70
N THR A 106 -14.05 -12.10 -5.82
CA THR A 106 -15.07 -13.13 -6.11
C THR A 106 -14.45 -14.52 -6.18
N ALA A 107 -13.28 -14.66 -6.80
CA ALA A 107 -12.58 -15.95 -6.87
C ALA A 107 -12.09 -16.43 -5.50
N ALA A 108 -11.72 -15.51 -4.61
CA ALA A 108 -11.38 -15.86 -3.23
C ALA A 108 -12.60 -16.36 -2.44
N LEU A 109 -13.77 -15.75 -2.64
CA LEU A 109 -15.02 -16.15 -1.99
C LEU A 109 -15.63 -17.42 -2.59
N HIS A 110 -15.43 -17.65 -3.89
CA HIS A 110 -15.96 -18.79 -4.64
C HIS A 110 -14.86 -19.51 -5.42
N PRO A 111 -13.91 -20.20 -4.74
CA PRO A 111 -12.79 -20.85 -5.42
C PRO A 111 -13.23 -21.91 -6.43
N ALA A 112 -12.86 -21.73 -7.70
CA ALA A 112 -13.08 -22.73 -8.74
C ALA A 112 -12.05 -23.88 -8.63
N LYS A 113 -12.44 -25.09 -9.03
CA LYS A 113 -11.55 -26.27 -9.08
C LYS A 113 -10.85 -26.43 -10.43
N LEU A 114 -11.53 -26.06 -11.52
CA LEU A 114 -11.07 -26.18 -12.90
C LEU A 114 -11.16 -24.83 -13.60
N HIS A 115 -10.27 -24.58 -14.56
CA HIS A 115 -10.25 -23.34 -15.35
C HIS A 115 -10.31 -22.07 -14.48
N VAL A 116 -9.48 -22.04 -13.44
CA VAL A 116 -9.46 -20.98 -12.42
C VAL A 116 -9.14 -19.59 -12.99
N ASP A 117 -8.61 -19.53 -14.21
CA ASP A 117 -8.25 -18.32 -14.93
C ASP A 117 -9.42 -17.68 -15.71
N ARG A 118 -10.61 -18.32 -15.76
CA ARG A 118 -11.75 -17.85 -16.57
C ARG A 118 -12.83 -17.20 -15.71
N ILE A 119 -13.35 -16.05 -16.18
CA ILE A 119 -14.52 -15.39 -15.56
C ILE A 119 -15.75 -16.30 -15.46
N SER A 120 -15.96 -17.20 -16.45
CA SER A 120 -17.09 -18.12 -16.49
C SER A 120 -17.06 -19.19 -15.39
N SER A 121 -15.93 -19.34 -14.70
CA SER A 121 -15.77 -20.28 -13.59
C SER A 121 -16.31 -19.73 -12.27
N TYR A 122 -16.74 -18.47 -12.25
CA TYR A 122 -17.16 -17.74 -11.06
C TYR A 122 -18.55 -17.14 -11.24
N PRO A 123 -19.32 -16.95 -10.15
CA PRO A 123 -20.51 -16.12 -10.22
C PRO A 123 -20.12 -14.69 -10.61
N HIS A 124 -21.03 -13.98 -11.27
CA HIS A 124 -20.77 -12.59 -11.61
C HIS A 124 -20.67 -11.75 -10.34
N PHE A 125 -19.66 -10.89 -10.24
CA PHE A 125 -19.36 -10.14 -9.01
C PHE A 125 -20.55 -9.30 -8.50
N SER A 126 -21.41 -8.81 -9.38
CA SER A 126 -22.62 -8.06 -9.02
C SER A 126 -23.68 -8.85 -8.26
N SER A 127 -23.60 -10.18 -8.28
CA SER A 127 -24.50 -11.04 -7.51
C SER A 127 -24.01 -11.34 -6.09
N VAL A 128 -22.72 -11.07 -5.81
CA VAL A 128 -22.03 -11.51 -4.59
C VAL A 128 -21.37 -10.37 -3.81
N LEU A 129 -21.09 -9.24 -4.46
CA LEU A 129 -20.38 -8.11 -3.87
C LEU A 129 -21.18 -6.82 -4.00
N ARG A 130 -21.13 -6.00 -2.96
CA ARG A 130 -21.62 -4.62 -2.93
C ARG A 130 -20.47 -3.68 -3.27
N TYR A 131 -20.65 -2.85 -4.30
CA TYR A 131 -19.62 -1.92 -4.78
C TYR A 131 -20.21 -0.60 -5.27
N GLU A 132 -21.47 -0.32 -4.93
CA GLU A 132 -22.17 0.89 -5.30
C GLU A 132 -21.49 2.13 -4.70
N GLY A 133 -21.30 3.16 -5.53
CA GLY A 133 -20.60 4.38 -5.10
C GLY A 133 -19.09 4.22 -4.94
N LEU A 134 -18.49 3.20 -5.58
CA LEU A 134 -17.05 3.09 -5.83
C LEU A 134 -16.77 3.33 -7.31
N ASN A 135 -15.64 3.96 -7.60
CA ASN A 135 -15.15 4.14 -8.96
C ASN A 135 -14.18 3.01 -9.30
N PHE A 136 -14.22 2.57 -10.56
CA PHE A 136 -13.33 1.53 -11.06
C PHE A 136 -12.45 2.05 -12.20
N PRO A 137 -11.16 1.69 -12.23
CA PRO A 137 -10.48 0.79 -11.28
C PRO A 137 -10.37 1.33 -9.85
N ILE A 138 -10.45 0.42 -8.88
CA ILE A 138 -10.51 0.81 -7.47
C ILE A 138 -9.17 1.40 -7.03
N GLY A 139 -9.20 2.54 -6.36
CA GLY A 139 -8.04 3.09 -5.67
C GLY A 139 -7.83 2.39 -4.32
N LEU A 140 -6.58 2.28 -3.86
CA LEU A 140 -6.27 1.66 -2.55
C LEU A 140 -7.05 2.29 -1.39
N LYS A 141 -7.29 3.60 -1.44
CA LYS A 141 -8.08 4.34 -0.43
C LYS A 141 -9.52 3.82 -0.30
N ASP A 142 -10.09 3.37 -1.41
CA ASP A 142 -11.48 2.93 -1.51
C ASP A 142 -11.64 1.46 -1.11
N ILE A 143 -10.54 0.69 -0.97
CA ILE A 143 -10.57 -0.69 -0.45
C ILE A 143 -11.15 -0.71 0.97
N SER A 144 -10.76 0.23 1.82
CA SER A 144 -11.29 0.31 3.20
C SER A 144 -12.82 0.51 3.24
N LYS A 145 -13.38 1.22 2.25
CA LYS A 145 -14.83 1.42 2.09
C LYS A 145 -15.48 0.14 1.58
N PHE A 146 -14.86 -0.54 0.62
CA PHE A 146 -15.32 -1.82 0.09
C PHE A 146 -15.34 -2.94 1.15
N GLU A 147 -14.29 -3.05 1.96
CA GLU A 147 -14.18 -4.03 3.06
C GLU A 147 -15.30 -3.86 4.09
N LYS A 148 -15.58 -2.63 4.50
CA LYS A 148 -16.68 -2.32 5.43
C LYS A 148 -18.05 -2.68 4.84
N MET A 149 -18.24 -2.43 3.55
CA MET A 149 -19.51 -2.68 2.85
C MET A 149 -19.83 -4.17 2.71
N ASN A 150 -18.79 -5.00 2.57
CA ASN A 150 -18.92 -6.45 2.36
C ASN A 150 -18.55 -7.29 3.59
N ASP A 151 -18.15 -6.65 4.69
CA ASP A 151 -17.55 -7.28 5.86
C ASP A 151 -16.42 -8.25 5.46
N LEU A 152 -15.37 -7.73 4.82
CA LEU A 152 -14.21 -8.51 4.36
C LEU A 152 -12.91 -7.98 4.98
N VAL A 153 -11.89 -8.82 4.97
CA VAL A 153 -10.51 -8.47 5.36
C VAL A 153 -9.65 -8.68 4.13
N ILE A 154 -9.07 -7.63 3.58
CA ILE A 154 -8.31 -7.65 2.31
C ILE A 154 -6.90 -7.12 2.54
N ASN A 155 -5.92 -7.92 2.13
CA ASN A 155 -4.51 -7.53 2.10
C ASN A 155 -4.05 -7.47 0.65
N VAL A 156 -3.36 -6.41 0.26
CA VAL A 156 -2.80 -6.21 -1.08
C VAL A 156 -1.28 -6.20 -1.00
N TYR A 157 -0.65 -6.99 -1.85
CA TYR A 157 0.80 -7.08 -2.02
C TYR A 157 1.20 -6.61 -3.41
N GLY A 158 2.43 -6.13 -3.55
CA GLY A 158 3.05 -5.72 -4.80
C GLY A 158 4.34 -6.46 -5.06
N ILE A 159 4.90 -6.23 -6.25
CA ILE A 159 6.21 -6.74 -6.64
C ILE A 159 7.18 -5.56 -6.71
N LYS A 160 8.26 -5.63 -5.92
CA LYS A 160 9.36 -4.67 -6.02
C LYS A 160 10.42 -5.19 -6.99
N TYR A 161 10.54 -4.53 -8.13
CA TYR A 161 11.46 -4.94 -9.20
C TYR A 161 12.94 -4.64 -8.88
N ASP A 162 13.21 -3.60 -8.10
CA ASP A 162 14.58 -3.14 -7.79
C ASP A 162 15.39 -4.09 -6.88
N SER A 163 14.76 -5.10 -6.29
CA SER A 163 15.36 -5.96 -5.27
C SER A 163 15.08 -7.45 -5.50
N GLY A 164 15.03 -7.88 -6.77
CA GLY A 164 14.88 -9.30 -7.13
C GLY A 164 13.43 -9.82 -7.08
N HIS A 165 12.46 -8.98 -7.46
CA HIS A 165 11.02 -9.33 -7.48
C HIS A 165 10.48 -9.76 -6.10
N GLU A 166 10.78 -8.95 -5.08
CA GLU A 166 10.30 -9.19 -3.72
C GLU A 166 8.81 -8.86 -3.60
N ILE A 167 8.06 -9.71 -2.89
CA ILE A 167 6.65 -9.49 -2.60
C ILE A 167 6.53 -8.65 -1.34
N VAL A 168 5.98 -7.44 -1.46
CA VAL A 168 5.88 -6.46 -0.37
C VAL A 168 4.42 -6.09 -0.10
N PRO A 169 4.01 -5.89 1.16
CA PRO A 169 2.66 -5.41 1.46
C PRO A 169 2.50 -3.95 1.00
N ILE A 170 1.40 -3.66 0.30
CA ILE A 170 1.01 -2.31 -0.12
C ILE A 170 -0.17 -1.80 0.71
N TYR A 171 -1.11 -2.68 1.02
CA TYR A 171 -2.27 -2.39 1.85
C TYR A 171 -2.52 -3.58 2.78
N LEU A 172 -2.63 -3.32 4.07
CA LEU A 172 -3.03 -4.32 5.06
C LEU A 172 -4.31 -3.85 5.73
N SER A 173 -5.30 -4.73 5.73
CA SER A 173 -6.60 -4.44 6.33
C SER A 173 -6.46 -4.00 7.79
N GLN A 174 -7.19 -2.96 8.16
CA GLN A 174 -7.36 -2.53 9.55
C GLN A 174 -8.72 -2.96 10.11
N GLN A 175 -9.47 -3.78 9.36
CA GLN A 175 -10.81 -4.20 9.74
C GLN A 175 -10.74 -5.23 10.88
N LYS A 176 -11.46 -4.94 11.97
CA LYS A 176 -11.65 -5.88 13.08
C LYS A 176 -12.74 -6.88 12.70
N SER A 177 -12.38 -7.93 11.97
CA SER A 177 -13.27 -9.03 11.62
C SER A 177 -12.58 -10.36 11.87
N ASN A 178 -13.36 -11.39 12.22
CA ASN A 178 -12.86 -12.74 12.48
C ASN A 178 -12.73 -13.57 11.19
N LYS A 179 -13.05 -12.98 10.02
CA LYS A 179 -12.94 -13.66 8.74
C LYS A 179 -11.48 -13.80 8.32
N GLU A 180 -11.22 -14.86 7.57
CA GLU A 180 -9.92 -15.07 6.94
C GLU A 180 -9.60 -13.94 5.96
N ALA A 181 -8.34 -13.50 5.94
CA ALA A 181 -7.91 -12.44 5.06
C ALA A 181 -7.82 -12.92 3.60
N ILE A 182 -8.41 -12.15 2.69
CA ILE A 182 -8.23 -12.31 1.25
C ILE A 182 -6.94 -11.60 0.86
N HIS A 183 -5.99 -12.35 0.33
CA HIS A 183 -4.71 -11.81 -0.14
C HIS A 183 -4.77 -11.57 -1.65
N LEU A 184 -4.49 -10.34 -2.08
CA LEU A 184 -4.47 -9.91 -3.47
C LEU A 184 -3.05 -9.49 -3.88
N LEU A 185 -2.67 -9.79 -5.11
CA LEU A 185 -1.46 -9.29 -5.74
C LEU A 185 -1.85 -8.16 -6.69
N MET A 186 -1.17 -7.03 -6.56
CA MET A 186 -1.31 -5.88 -7.42
C MET A 186 -0.07 -5.78 -8.32
N LEU A 187 -0.32 -5.73 -9.63
CA LEU A 187 0.70 -5.52 -10.65
C LEU A 187 0.58 -4.11 -11.19
N GLU A 188 1.70 -3.43 -11.35
CA GLU A 188 1.79 -2.14 -12.03
C GLU A 188 2.46 -2.36 -13.38
N THR A 189 1.85 -1.86 -14.46
CA THR A 189 2.48 -1.78 -15.78
C THR A 189 2.42 -0.35 -16.29
N LYS A 190 3.49 0.07 -16.96
CA LYS A 190 3.49 1.33 -17.71
C LYS A 190 2.91 1.06 -19.09
N ILE A 191 1.97 1.88 -19.54
CA ILE A 191 1.60 1.89 -20.96
C ILE A 191 2.67 2.74 -21.65
N TYR A 192 3.54 2.09 -22.44
CA TYR A 192 4.30 2.80 -23.45
C TYR A 192 3.46 2.79 -24.73
N SER A 193 2.84 3.93 -25.09
CA SER A 193 2.24 4.08 -26.41
C SER A 193 3.36 4.16 -27.45
N ASN A 194 3.49 3.11 -28.27
CA ASN A 194 4.23 3.20 -29.51
C ASN A 194 3.40 4.05 -30.49
N GLY A 195 3.70 5.34 -30.62
CA GLY A 195 3.10 6.22 -31.62
C GLY A 195 3.32 7.70 -31.30
N ASP A 196 3.71 8.46 -32.31
CA ASP A 196 4.11 9.87 -32.32
C ASP A 196 3.04 10.90 -31.88
N ASP A 197 2.25 10.65 -30.83
CA ASP A 197 1.33 11.62 -30.26
C ASP A 197 1.81 12.04 -28.86
N MET A 198 2.35 13.26 -28.77
CA MET A 198 3.09 13.78 -27.61
C MET A 198 2.25 14.20 -26.39
N ASP A 199 0.93 13.95 -26.34
CA ASP A 199 0.08 14.53 -25.27
C ASP A 199 -0.92 13.54 -24.65
N MET A 200 -0.44 12.40 -24.14
CA MET A 200 -1.21 11.57 -23.20
C MET A 200 -0.36 11.25 -21.97
N GLU A 201 -0.90 11.57 -20.78
CA GLU A 201 -0.24 11.45 -19.49
C GLU A 201 0.31 10.04 -19.23
N ASP A 202 1.50 9.96 -18.63
CA ASP A 202 2.19 8.75 -18.15
C ASP A 202 1.29 7.99 -17.15
N GLY A 203 0.40 7.16 -17.67
CA GLY A 203 -0.59 6.41 -16.89
C GLY A 203 -0.05 5.05 -16.49
N SER A 204 0.21 4.86 -15.19
CA SER A 204 0.39 3.53 -14.62
C SER A 204 -0.93 2.77 -14.62
N VAL A 205 -0.91 1.57 -15.18
CA VAL A 205 -2.03 0.63 -15.14
C VAL A 205 -1.83 -0.37 -14.03
N TYR A 206 -2.91 -0.63 -13.30
CA TYR A 206 -2.91 -1.56 -12.17
C TYR A 206 -3.85 -2.73 -12.42
N HIS A 207 -3.37 -3.93 -12.10
CA HIS A 207 -4.14 -5.18 -12.20
C HIS A 207 -4.08 -5.93 -10.88
N PHE A 208 -5.20 -6.55 -10.50
CA PHE A 208 -5.33 -7.36 -9.30
C PHE A 208 -5.49 -8.83 -9.68
N ALA A 209 -4.79 -9.68 -8.95
CA ALA A 209 -4.93 -11.13 -9.01
C ALA A 209 -5.07 -11.71 -7.61
N TRP A 210 -5.73 -12.86 -7.47
CA TRP A 210 -5.95 -13.48 -6.17
C TRP A 210 -4.75 -14.34 -5.76
N ILE A 211 -4.19 -14.11 -4.57
CA ILE A 211 -3.17 -14.96 -3.96
C ILE A 211 -3.87 -16.08 -3.18
N ARG A 212 -3.95 -17.27 -3.78
CA ARG A 212 -4.56 -18.46 -3.15
C ARG A 212 -3.66 -19.13 -2.11
N ASN A 213 -2.35 -18.87 -2.13
CA ASN A 213 -1.40 -19.43 -1.18
C ASN A 213 -0.24 -18.47 -0.94
N LEU A 214 -0.33 -17.67 0.13
CA LEU A 214 0.67 -16.64 0.42
C LEU A 214 2.04 -17.25 0.77
N SER A 215 2.08 -18.32 1.56
CA SER A 215 3.33 -18.98 1.98
C SER A 215 4.13 -19.57 0.81
N ARG A 216 3.46 -19.97 -0.27
CA ARG A 216 4.13 -20.43 -1.50
C ARG A 216 4.58 -19.26 -2.38
N LEU A 217 3.95 -18.10 -2.25
CA LEU A 217 4.27 -16.91 -3.04
C LEU A 217 5.49 -16.17 -2.49
N LEU A 218 5.67 -16.14 -1.17
CA LEU A 218 6.87 -15.65 -0.50
C LEU A 218 8.02 -16.64 -0.76
#